data_AF-U7VBS1-F1
#
_entry.id   AF-U7VBS1-F1
#
_cell.length_a   1.000
_cell.length_b   1.000
_cell.length_c   1.000
_cell.angle_alpha   90.00
_cell.angle_beta   90.00
_cell.angle_gamma   90.00
#
_symmetry.space_group_name_H-M   'P 1'
#
loop_
_entity.id
_entity.type
_entity.pdbx_description
1 polymer ?
#
loop_
_entity_poly.entity_id
_entity_poly.type
_entity_poly.pdbx_seq_one_letter_code
_entity_poly.pdbx_strand_id
1 'polypeptide(L)'
;MKLSSYLSEKVIIPNIKGNNINELIENLLDQLVENNKSLKNEKAIMKKAVLKREEEASTYLGHGVAIPHARLEHYDDILVAIGFPEKPVMVKTLDNKEEELKIVILVIADVLKGKKILKIMSGISKLAMKNKVILDRIIEEKNPIETIKILEAANIEVDHNITAEDLMTNVPKPVKETNTLEDIAKIIIMEKVSGIPVVDKNNNFLGEITERELISFGMPKYTTILNDLNFMTVGEPFENYLINEKTTTIEELYRREGVVTVDREASLMEVSYLFMNRGVTRIYVVESGKYLGIILRSDIIRKILHI
;
A
#
# COMPACT_ATOMS: atom_id res chain seq x y z
N MET A 1 -3.59 -21.26 5.00
CA MET A 1 -5.07 -21.41 4.87
C MET A 1 -5.50 -20.82 3.53
N LYS A 2 -6.72 -21.06 3.04
CA LYS A 2 -7.24 -20.41 1.81
C LYS A 2 -8.13 -19.21 2.17
N LEU A 3 -8.22 -18.19 1.32
CA LEU A 3 -9.13 -17.06 1.55
C LEU A 3 -10.59 -17.52 1.69
N SER A 4 -11.01 -18.52 0.91
CA SER A 4 -12.35 -19.11 0.98
C SER A 4 -12.69 -19.70 2.36
N SER A 5 -11.69 -20.14 3.14
CA SER A 5 -11.92 -20.70 4.48
C SER A 5 -12.39 -19.69 5.53
N TYR A 6 -12.34 -18.38 5.21
CA TYR A 6 -12.88 -17.31 6.04
C TYR A 6 -14.32 -16.92 5.69
N LEU A 7 -14.90 -17.54 4.65
CA LEU A 7 -16.19 -17.17 4.10
C LEU A 7 -17.23 -18.27 4.34
N SER A 8 -18.48 -17.84 4.42
CA SER A 8 -19.67 -18.67 4.37
C SER A 8 -20.76 -17.89 3.64
N GLU A 9 -21.84 -18.56 3.22
CA GLU A 9 -22.94 -17.89 2.50
C GLU A 9 -23.52 -16.71 3.29
N LYS A 10 -23.52 -16.80 4.63
CA LYS A 10 -24.08 -15.77 5.53
C LYS A 10 -23.31 -14.45 5.51
N VAL A 11 -22.04 -14.48 5.11
CA VAL A 11 -21.15 -13.30 5.10
C VAL A 11 -20.91 -12.76 3.69
N ILE A 12 -21.65 -13.27 2.69
CA ILE A 12 -21.61 -12.77 1.32
C ILE A 12 -22.96 -12.16 1.01
N ILE A 13 -22.97 -10.84 0.84
CA ILE A 13 -24.16 -10.03 0.80
C ILE A 13 -24.33 -9.42 -0.60
N PRO A 14 -25.29 -9.93 -1.41
CA PRO A 14 -25.61 -9.32 -2.69
C PRO A 14 -26.47 -8.05 -2.52
N ASN A 15 -26.38 -7.15 -3.50
CA ASN A 15 -27.26 -5.98 -3.66
C ASN A 15 -27.33 -5.05 -2.44
N ILE A 16 -26.17 -4.69 -1.91
CA ILE A 16 -26.05 -3.71 -0.84
C ILE A 16 -26.41 -2.33 -1.39
N LYS A 17 -27.31 -1.65 -0.67
CA LYS A 17 -27.70 -0.27 -0.97
C LYS A 17 -26.64 0.70 -0.47
N GLY A 18 -26.45 1.81 -1.19
CA GLY A 18 -25.56 2.88 -0.77
C GLY A 18 -24.96 3.61 -1.96
N ASN A 19 -24.67 4.90 -1.78
CA ASN A 19 -24.10 5.78 -2.81
C ASN A 19 -22.65 6.17 -2.53
N ASN A 20 -22.10 5.73 -1.40
CA ASN A 20 -20.71 5.95 -0.99
C ASN A 20 -20.23 4.78 -0.14
N ILE A 21 -18.92 4.70 0.10
CA ILE A 21 -18.32 3.58 0.85
C ILE A 21 -18.84 3.47 2.29
N ASN A 22 -19.13 4.59 2.96
CA ASN A 22 -19.62 4.60 4.34
C ASN A 22 -21.03 3.99 4.44
N GLU A 23 -21.92 4.34 3.52
CA GLU A 23 -23.25 3.74 3.41
C GLU A 23 -23.17 2.25 3.08
N LEU A 24 -22.24 1.84 2.19
CA LEU A 24 -22.04 0.43 1.87
C LEU A 24 -21.52 -0.36 3.08
N ILE A 25 -20.58 0.19 3.87
CA ILE A 25 -20.07 -0.42 5.09
C ILE A 25 -21.20 -0.59 6.13
N GLU A 26 -22.00 0.46 6.33
CA GLU A 26 -23.12 0.42 7.26
C GLU A 26 -24.16 -0.64 6.85
N ASN A 27 -24.61 -0.59 5.60
CA ASN A 27 -25.63 -1.52 5.12
C ASN A 27 -25.11 -2.97 5.03
N LEU A 28 -23.82 -3.17 4.78
CA LEU A 28 -23.17 -4.49 4.88
C LEU A 28 -23.26 -5.04 6.31
N LEU A 29 -22.86 -4.24 7.31
CA LEU A 29 -22.90 -4.64 8.72
C LEU A 29 -24.34 -4.94 9.19
N ASP A 30 -25.31 -4.17 8.71
CA ASP A 30 -26.72 -4.37 9.01
C ASP A 30 -27.19 -5.75 8.55
N GLN A 31 -26.94 -6.11 7.29
CA GLN A 31 -27.32 -7.41 6.74
C GLN A 31 -26.52 -8.58 7.33
N LEU A 32 -25.25 -8.36 7.70
CA LEU A 32 -24.45 -9.36 8.40
C LEU A 32 -25.07 -9.74 9.76
N VAL A 33 -25.60 -8.76 10.49
CA VAL A 33 -26.26 -9.00 11.78
C VAL A 33 -27.61 -9.68 11.61
N GLU A 34 -28.35 -9.38 10.54
CA GLU A 34 -29.58 -10.08 10.19
C GLU A 34 -29.31 -11.57 9.89
N ASN A 35 -28.27 -11.86 9.11
CA ASN A 35 -27.86 -13.21 8.73
C ASN A 35 -27.14 -13.97 9.86
N ASN A 36 -26.52 -13.24 10.79
CA ASN A 36 -25.83 -13.79 11.93
C ASN A 36 -26.05 -12.94 13.20
N LYS A 37 -27.06 -13.31 13.98
CA LYS A 37 -27.44 -12.61 15.22
C LYS A 37 -26.32 -12.59 16.27
N SER A 38 -25.29 -13.43 16.17
CA SER A 38 -24.16 -13.40 17.11
C SER A 38 -23.35 -12.11 17.01
N LEU A 39 -23.39 -11.40 15.88
CA LEU A 39 -22.66 -10.14 15.66
C LEU A 39 -23.40 -8.91 16.21
N LYS A 40 -24.59 -9.09 16.78
CA LYS A 40 -25.47 -7.98 17.16
C LYS A 40 -24.84 -7.07 18.21
N ASN A 41 -24.10 -7.64 19.17
CA ASN A 41 -23.53 -6.89 20.27
C ASN A 41 -22.30 -6.08 19.82
N GLU A 42 -21.58 -6.60 18.83
CA GLU A 42 -20.34 -6.02 18.30
C GLU A 42 -20.61 -5.05 17.15
N LYS A 43 -21.79 -5.07 16.51
CA LYS A 43 -22.14 -4.21 15.37
C LYS A 43 -21.73 -2.75 15.55
N ALA A 44 -22.07 -2.16 16.69
CA ALA A 44 -21.82 -0.74 16.95
C ALA A 44 -20.31 -0.44 17.04
N ILE A 45 -19.53 -1.31 17.69
CA ILE A 45 -18.08 -1.14 17.81
C ILE A 45 -17.37 -1.43 16.49
N MET A 46 -17.84 -2.43 15.73
CA MET A 46 -17.39 -2.74 14.37
C MET A 46 -17.57 -1.54 13.44
N LYS A 47 -18.80 -1.00 13.38
CA LYS A 47 -19.13 0.17 12.55
C LYS A 47 -18.22 1.35 12.88
N LYS A 48 -18.11 1.70 14.17
CA LYS A 48 -17.29 2.82 14.63
C LYS A 48 -15.82 2.64 14.22
N ALA A 49 -15.25 1.45 14.42
CA ALA A 49 -13.85 1.19 14.14
C ALA A 49 -13.55 1.23 12.63
N VAL A 50 -14.41 0.63 11.80
CA VAL A 50 -14.21 0.58 10.35
C VAL A 50 -14.39 1.95 9.70
N LEU A 51 -15.42 2.71 10.09
CA LEU A 51 -15.65 4.06 9.55
C LEU A 51 -14.54 5.02 9.96
N LYS A 52 -14.09 4.97 11.22
CA LYS A 52 -12.94 5.78 11.67
C LYS A 52 -11.71 5.48 10.82
N ARG A 53 -11.44 4.21 10.52
CA ARG A 53 -10.29 3.82 9.69
C ARG A 53 -10.43 4.29 8.24
N GLU A 54 -11.64 4.23 7.66
CA GLU A 54 -11.90 4.74 6.31
C GLU A 54 -11.69 6.27 6.22
N GLU A 55 -12.08 7.01 7.26
CA GLU A 55 -11.86 8.47 7.36
C GLU A 55 -10.38 8.85 7.41
N GLU A 56 -9.54 8.05 8.09
CA GLU A 56 -8.09 8.29 8.18
C GLU A 56 -7.39 8.16 6.81
N ALA A 57 -7.77 7.15 6.03
CA ALA A 57 -7.31 6.96 4.65
C ALA A 57 -8.21 5.96 3.93
N SER A 58 -8.57 6.26 2.68
CA SER A 58 -9.44 5.39 1.90
C SER A 58 -8.88 3.97 1.79
N THR A 59 -9.76 2.98 1.88
CA THR A 59 -9.42 1.57 1.69
C THR A 59 -9.71 1.06 0.28
N TYR A 60 -9.98 1.98 -0.66
CA TYR A 60 -10.05 1.64 -2.07
C TYR A 60 -8.70 1.16 -2.60
N LEU A 61 -8.67 -0.05 -3.15
CA LEU A 61 -7.45 -0.69 -3.65
C LEU A 61 -7.23 -0.43 -5.15
N GLY A 62 -8.24 0.07 -5.86
CA GLY A 62 -8.29 0.03 -7.32
C GLY A 62 -9.00 -1.23 -7.83
N HIS A 63 -9.19 -1.31 -9.14
CA HIS A 63 -9.86 -2.44 -9.81
C HIS A 63 -11.29 -2.71 -9.31
N GLY A 64 -11.94 -1.67 -8.78
CA GLY A 64 -13.28 -1.75 -8.23
C GLY A 64 -13.41 -2.49 -6.90
N VAL A 65 -12.31 -2.68 -6.17
CA VAL A 65 -12.28 -3.34 -4.86
C VAL A 65 -11.99 -2.32 -3.75
N ALA A 66 -12.80 -2.33 -2.69
CA ALA A 66 -12.44 -1.71 -1.42
C ALA A 66 -12.26 -2.78 -0.34
N ILE A 67 -11.33 -2.56 0.59
CA ILE A 67 -11.07 -3.47 1.71
C ILE A 67 -11.19 -2.72 3.03
N PRO A 68 -12.40 -2.28 3.44
CA PRO A 68 -12.59 -1.69 4.76
C PRO A 68 -12.16 -2.68 5.83
N HIS A 69 -11.30 -2.25 6.73
CA HIS A 69 -10.71 -3.16 7.71
C HIS A 69 -10.51 -2.48 9.05
N ALA A 70 -10.68 -3.23 10.13
CA ALA A 70 -10.49 -2.73 11.48
C ALA A 70 -10.01 -3.82 12.43
N ARG A 71 -9.33 -3.40 13.50
CA ARG A 71 -9.02 -4.25 14.65
C ARG A 71 -9.91 -3.88 15.82
N LEU A 72 -10.37 -4.88 16.54
CA LEU A 72 -11.20 -4.72 17.74
C LEU A 72 -10.52 -5.36 18.95
N GLU A 73 -10.61 -4.69 20.10
CA GLU A 73 -10.19 -5.26 21.38
C GLU A 73 -11.26 -6.26 21.86
N HIS A 74 -10.82 -7.39 22.40
CA HIS A 74 -11.70 -8.42 22.98
C HIS A 74 -12.74 -8.99 22.00
N TYR A 75 -12.43 -9.04 20.70
CA TYR A 75 -13.31 -9.65 19.71
C TYR A 75 -13.04 -11.16 19.59
N ASP A 76 -11.81 -11.60 19.89
CA ASP A 76 -11.34 -12.99 19.88
C ASP A 76 -11.58 -13.78 18.57
N ASP A 77 -12.05 -13.13 17.49
CA ASP A 77 -12.36 -13.76 16.20
C ASP A 77 -11.82 -12.98 14.98
N ILE A 78 -12.06 -13.50 13.78
CA ILE A 78 -11.86 -12.81 12.50
C ILE A 78 -13.15 -12.96 11.68
N LEU A 79 -13.68 -11.83 11.22
CA LEU A 79 -14.77 -11.75 10.26
C LEU A 79 -14.23 -11.26 8.92
N VAL A 80 -14.43 -12.05 7.88
CA VAL A 80 -14.29 -11.62 6.49
C VAL A 80 -15.67 -11.66 5.85
N ALA A 81 -16.11 -10.55 5.28
CA ALA A 81 -17.39 -10.46 4.61
C ALA A 81 -17.24 -9.81 3.23
N ILE A 82 -18.05 -10.27 2.27
CA ILE A 82 -18.07 -9.72 0.92
C ILE A 82 -19.42 -9.04 0.71
N GLY A 83 -19.36 -7.83 0.18
CA GLY A 83 -20.52 -7.05 -0.18
C GLY A 83 -20.48 -6.62 -1.63
N PHE A 84 -21.59 -6.86 -2.35
CA PHE A 84 -21.77 -6.39 -3.71
C PHE A 84 -22.78 -5.25 -3.74
N PRO A 85 -22.37 -4.02 -4.10
CA PRO A 85 -23.31 -2.93 -4.32
C PRO A 85 -24.37 -3.30 -5.37
N GLU A 86 -25.60 -2.82 -5.17
CA GLU A 86 -26.69 -2.94 -6.15
C GLU A 86 -26.27 -2.34 -7.50
N LYS A 87 -25.59 -1.19 -7.46
CA LYS A 87 -24.96 -0.52 -8.59
C LYS A 87 -23.55 -0.10 -8.22
N PRO A 88 -22.60 -0.04 -9.18
CA PRO A 88 -21.28 0.48 -8.91
C PRO A 88 -21.33 1.89 -8.32
N VAL A 89 -20.47 2.15 -7.34
CA VAL A 89 -20.37 3.44 -6.63
C VAL A 89 -19.13 4.19 -7.11
N MET A 90 -19.27 5.46 -7.48
CA MET A 90 -18.12 6.27 -7.89
C MET A 90 -17.26 6.63 -6.68
N VAL A 91 -15.95 6.38 -6.78
CA VAL A 91 -14.96 6.73 -5.75
C VAL A 91 -13.83 7.56 -6.36
N LYS A 92 -13.31 8.50 -5.58
CA LYS A 92 -12.14 9.29 -5.95
C LYS A 92 -10.87 8.62 -5.46
N THR A 93 -9.93 8.39 -6.37
CA THR A 93 -8.60 7.88 -6.06
C THR A 93 -7.67 9.00 -5.55
N LEU A 94 -6.51 8.63 -5.00
CA LEU A 94 -5.50 9.59 -4.54
C LEU A 94 -5.01 10.53 -5.66
N ASP A 95 -4.99 10.06 -6.91
CA ASP A 95 -4.64 10.83 -8.10
C ASP A 95 -5.83 11.59 -8.71
N ASN A 96 -6.89 11.81 -7.94
CA ASN A 96 -8.13 12.53 -8.32
C ASN A 96 -8.85 11.96 -9.54
N LYS A 97 -8.66 10.67 -9.84
CA LYS A 97 -9.45 9.96 -10.84
C LYS A 97 -10.72 9.43 -10.21
N GLU A 98 -11.75 9.29 -11.03
CA GLU A 98 -12.99 8.64 -10.61
C GLU A 98 -12.99 7.20 -11.13
N GLU A 99 -13.15 6.24 -10.23
CA GLU A 99 -13.26 4.82 -10.55
C GLU A 99 -14.54 4.23 -9.96
N GLU A 100 -15.00 3.12 -10.51
CA GLU A 100 -16.19 2.40 -10.04
C GLU A 100 -15.83 1.38 -8.96
N LEU A 101 -16.38 1.52 -7.77
CA LEU A 101 -16.40 0.50 -6.71
C LEU A 101 -17.49 -0.54 -6.98
N LYS A 102 -17.11 -1.80 -7.08
CA LYS A 102 -17.97 -2.93 -7.48
C LYS A 102 -18.08 -4.03 -6.43
N ILE A 103 -17.14 -4.06 -5.48
CA ILE A 103 -17.10 -5.05 -4.41
C ILE A 103 -16.42 -4.46 -3.17
N VAL A 104 -17.00 -4.71 -2.00
CA VAL A 104 -16.47 -4.34 -0.70
C VAL A 104 -16.11 -5.61 0.06
N ILE A 105 -14.87 -5.76 0.50
CA ILE A 105 -14.41 -6.92 1.26
C ILE A 105 -14.02 -6.45 2.67
N LEU A 106 -14.98 -6.56 3.60
CA LEU A 106 -14.82 -6.14 4.99
C LEU A 106 -13.97 -7.15 5.75
N VAL A 107 -12.95 -6.68 6.47
CA VAL A 107 -12.10 -7.52 7.33
C VAL A 107 -12.02 -6.95 8.74
N ILE A 108 -12.60 -7.66 9.71
CA ILE A 108 -12.53 -7.30 11.12
C ILE A 108 -11.81 -8.41 11.87
N ALA A 109 -10.84 -8.05 12.72
CA ALA A 109 -10.09 -9.04 13.49
C ALA A 109 -9.80 -8.54 14.90
N ASP A 110 -9.57 -9.46 15.83
CA ASP A 110 -8.98 -9.11 17.12
C ASP A 110 -7.60 -8.45 16.96
N VAL A 111 -7.26 -7.49 17.82
CA VAL A 111 -5.94 -6.84 17.85
C VAL A 111 -4.77 -7.83 17.90
N LEU A 112 -4.93 -8.96 18.60
CA LEU A 112 -3.93 -10.03 18.71
C LEU A 112 -3.77 -10.84 17.42
N LYS A 113 -4.75 -10.77 16.51
CA LYS A 113 -4.73 -11.45 15.20
C LYS A 113 -4.20 -10.54 14.08
N GLY A 114 -3.44 -9.50 14.43
CA GLY A 114 -2.87 -8.51 13.51
C GLY A 114 -2.06 -9.07 12.33
N LYS A 115 -1.36 -10.21 12.51
CA LYS A 115 -0.66 -10.86 11.39
C LYS A 115 -1.62 -11.48 10.37
N LYS A 116 -2.72 -12.06 10.84
CA LYS A 116 -3.72 -12.71 9.98
C LYS A 116 -4.45 -11.70 9.11
N ILE A 117 -4.84 -10.54 9.66
CA ILE A 117 -5.50 -9.48 8.86
C ILE A 117 -4.62 -9.02 7.70
N LEU A 118 -3.32 -8.80 7.92
CA LEU A 118 -2.41 -8.40 6.84
C LEU A 118 -2.32 -9.47 5.74
N LYS A 119 -2.29 -10.75 6.11
CA LYS A 119 -2.23 -11.85 5.13
C LYS A 119 -3.54 -12.06 4.39
N ILE A 120 -4.68 -11.81 5.04
CA ILE A 120 -6.00 -11.78 4.38
C ILE A 120 -6.04 -10.64 3.36
N MET A 121 -5.62 -9.42 3.76
CA MET A 121 -5.54 -8.27 2.85
C MET A 121 -4.60 -8.54 1.67
N SER A 122 -3.45 -9.20 1.89
CA SER A 122 -2.54 -9.64 0.84
C SER A 122 -3.21 -10.63 -0.12
N GLY A 123 -3.94 -11.62 0.40
CA GLY A 123 -4.73 -12.54 -0.42
C GLY A 123 -5.77 -11.82 -1.28
N ILE A 124 -6.51 -10.87 -0.70
CA ILE A 124 -7.49 -10.04 -1.43
C ILE A 124 -6.81 -9.16 -2.49
N SER A 125 -5.65 -8.58 -2.16
CA SER A 125 -4.88 -7.78 -3.12
C SER A 125 -4.38 -8.63 -4.29
N LYS A 126 -3.91 -9.85 -4.05
CA LYS A 126 -3.54 -10.81 -5.10
C LYS A 126 -4.75 -11.21 -5.95
N LEU A 127 -5.94 -11.34 -5.35
CA LEU A 127 -7.17 -11.56 -6.10
C LEU A 127 -7.43 -10.38 -7.05
N ALA A 128 -7.34 -9.15 -6.56
CA ALA A 128 -7.63 -7.95 -7.34
C ALA A 128 -6.59 -7.67 -8.45
N MET A 129 -5.30 -7.80 -8.13
CA MET A 129 -4.22 -7.37 -9.02
C MET A 129 -3.71 -8.48 -9.94
N LYS A 130 -3.64 -9.73 -9.45
CA LYS A 130 -3.04 -10.86 -10.18
C LYS A 130 -4.07 -11.80 -10.79
N ASN A 131 -5.30 -11.80 -10.27
CA ASN A 131 -6.36 -12.73 -10.67
C ASN A 131 -7.61 -11.98 -11.18
N LYS A 132 -7.41 -10.93 -11.98
CA LYS A 132 -8.50 -10.05 -12.44
C LYS A 132 -9.66 -10.82 -13.09
N VAL A 133 -9.38 -11.83 -13.91
CA VAL A 133 -10.42 -12.67 -14.55
C VAL A 133 -11.30 -13.37 -13.52
N ILE A 134 -10.71 -13.83 -12.41
CA ILE A 134 -11.45 -14.48 -11.32
C ILE A 134 -12.29 -13.43 -10.57
N LEU A 135 -11.70 -12.27 -10.28
CA LEU A 135 -12.42 -11.16 -9.63
C LEU A 135 -13.62 -10.70 -10.46
N ASP A 136 -13.44 -10.48 -11.76
CA ASP A 136 -14.50 -10.03 -12.67
C ASP A 136 -15.67 -11.03 -12.66
N ARG A 137 -15.38 -12.34 -12.70
CA ARG A 137 -16.41 -13.39 -12.58
C ARG A 137 -17.17 -13.34 -11.26
N ILE A 138 -16.48 -13.10 -10.14
CA ILE A 138 -17.12 -12.95 -8.82
C ILE A 138 -18.04 -11.72 -8.82
N ILE A 139 -17.60 -10.60 -9.40
CA ILE A 139 -18.35 -9.35 -9.49
C ILE A 139 -19.57 -9.47 -10.41
N GLU A 140 -19.47 -10.24 -11.49
CA GLU A 140 -20.57 -10.49 -12.42
C GLU A 140 -21.65 -11.39 -11.80
N GLU A 141 -21.23 -12.47 -11.14
CA GLU A 141 -22.13 -13.47 -10.59
C GLU A 141 -22.88 -12.97 -9.34
N LYS A 142 -22.19 -12.22 -8.46
CA LYS A 142 -22.73 -11.69 -7.18
C LYS A 142 -23.47 -12.74 -6.33
N ASN A 143 -23.20 -14.02 -6.51
CA ASN A 143 -23.90 -15.11 -5.82
C ASN A 143 -23.03 -15.66 -4.68
N PRO A 144 -23.57 -15.82 -3.46
CA PRO A 144 -22.81 -16.35 -2.32
C PRO A 144 -22.14 -17.71 -2.57
N ILE A 145 -22.88 -18.68 -3.12
CA ILE A 145 -22.41 -20.05 -3.31
C ILE A 145 -21.34 -20.09 -4.40
N GLU A 146 -21.61 -19.46 -5.55
CA GLU A 146 -20.65 -19.44 -6.65
C GLU A 146 -19.39 -18.64 -6.31
N THR A 147 -19.51 -17.56 -5.54
CA THR A 147 -18.34 -16.80 -5.04
C THR A 147 -17.40 -17.70 -4.23
N ILE A 148 -17.94 -18.51 -3.32
CA ILE A 148 -17.13 -19.45 -2.52
C ILE A 148 -16.46 -20.48 -3.43
N LYS A 149 -17.21 -21.10 -4.34
CA LYS A 149 -16.66 -22.10 -5.30
C LYS A 149 -15.54 -21.51 -6.15
N ILE A 150 -15.73 -20.30 -6.67
CA ILE A 150 -14.73 -19.61 -7.50
C ILE A 150 -13.46 -19.34 -6.68
N LEU A 151 -13.59 -18.86 -5.44
CA LEU A 151 -12.45 -18.59 -4.55
C LEU A 151 -11.72 -19.88 -4.10
N GLU A 152 -12.46 -20.97 -3.88
CA GLU A 152 -11.88 -22.28 -3.58
C GLU A 152 -11.06 -22.82 -4.75
N ALA A 153 -11.60 -22.72 -5.97
CA ALA A 153 -10.93 -23.14 -7.20
C ALA A 153 -9.71 -22.27 -7.53
N ALA A 154 -9.78 -20.97 -7.24
CA ALA A 154 -8.67 -20.03 -7.41
C ALA A 154 -7.49 -20.29 -6.47
N ASN A 155 -7.69 -21.06 -5.40
CA ASN A 155 -6.65 -21.42 -4.42
C ASN A 155 -5.86 -20.21 -3.89
N ILE A 156 -6.55 -19.11 -3.57
CA ILE A 156 -5.89 -17.91 -3.02
C ILE A 156 -5.38 -18.20 -1.61
N GLU A 157 -4.06 -18.33 -1.48
CA GLU A 157 -3.41 -18.67 -0.22
C GLU A 157 -3.29 -17.47 0.73
N VAL A 158 -3.63 -17.73 1.99
CA VAL A 158 -3.41 -16.87 3.15
C VAL A 158 -2.40 -17.59 4.04
N ASP A 159 -1.13 -17.25 3.84
CA ASP A 159 0.01 -17.75 4.61
C ASP A 159 0.11 -17.05 5.99
N HIS A 160 0.88 -17.59 6.91
CA HIS A 160 1.14 -17.06 8.25
C HIS A 160 2.38 -16.15 8.33
N ASN A 161 3.31 -16.25 7.38
CA ASN A 161 4.54 -15.48 7.39
C ASN A 161 4.36 -14.13 6.67
N ILE A 162 4.72 -13.02 7.32
CA ILE A 162 4.72 -11.70 6.67
C ILE A 162 6.02 -11.54 5.88
N THR A 163 5.88 -11.19 4.61
CA THR A 163 6.98 -11.04 3.65
C THR A 163 7.12 -9.60 3.18
N ALA A 164 8.21 -9.28 2.48
CA ALA A 164 8.44 -7.99 1.83
C ALA A 164 7.30 -7.61 0.86
N GLU A 165 6.75 -8.58 0.11
CA GLU A 165 5.57 -8.36 -0.75
C GLU A 165 4.35 -7.84 0.03
N ASP A 166 4.14 -8.32 1.26
CA ASP A 166 3.02 -7.88 2.10
C ASP A 166 3.25 -6.47 2.69
N LEU A 167 4.52 -6.08 2.83
CA LEU A 167 4.94 -4.82 3.45
C LEU A 167 5.11 -3.68 2.46
N MET A 168 5.47 -3.96 1.22
CA MET A 168 5.83 -2.95 0.23
C MET A 168 4.66 -2.06 -0.20
N THR A 169 5.02 -0.91 -0.76
CA THR A 169 4.13 0.03 -1.42
C THR A 169 4.70 0.38 -2.79
N ASN A 170 3.87 0.92 -3.67
CA ASN A 170 4.25 1.28 -5.04
C ASN A 170 4.40 2.81 -5.21
N VAL A 171 4.48 3.54 -4.10
CA VAL A 171 4.60 5.00 -4.06
C VAL A 171 5.92 5.36 -3.35
N PRO A 172 6.79 6.20 -3.94
CA PRO A 172 6.62 6.86 -5.23
C PRO A 172 6.79 5.88 -6.40
N LYS A 173 6.25 6.24 -7.57
CA LYS A 173 6.59 5.54 -8.81
C LYS A 173 8.07 5.69 -9.12
N PRO A 174 8.73 4.67 -9.70
CA PRO A 174 10.13 4.77 -10.05
C PRO A 174 10.37 5.82 -11.14
N VAL A 175 11.52 6.47 -11.08
CA VAL A 175 11.98 7.44 -12.08
C VAL A 175 13.03 6.82 -12.99
N LYS A 176 13.27 7.45 -14.13
CA LYS A 176 14.30 7.06 -15.10
C LYS A 176 15.50 7.99 -14.98
N GLU A 177 16.66 7.52 -15.43
CA GLU A 177 17.90 8.31 -15.46
C GLU A 177 17.77 9.61 -16.25
N THR A 178 16.83 9.66 -17.21
CA THR A 178 16.52 10.83 -18.04
C THR A 178 15.63 11.87 -17.35
N ASN A 179 15.06 11.57 -16.18
CA ASN A 179 14.28 12.56 -15.43
C ASN A 179 15.19 13.69 -14.93
N THR A 180 14.62 14.89 -14.81
CA THR A 180 15.35 16.10 -14.42
C THR A 180 15.34 16.32 -12.91
N LEU A 181 16.19 17.21 -12.41
CA LEU A 181 16.14 17.66 -11.01
C LEU A 181 14.76 18.22 -10.63
N GLU A 182 14.13 18.99 -11.52
CA GLU A 182 12.77 19.52 -11.32
C GLU A 182 11.75 18.39 -11.16
N ASP A 183 11.82 17.34 -12.00
CA ASP A 183 10.94 16.18 -11.90
C ASP A 183 11.06 15.52 -10.52
N ILE A 184 12.30 15.30 -10.05
CA ILE A 184 12.55 14.63 -8.76
C ILE A 184 12.05 15.49 -7.60
N ALA A 185 12.34 16.79 -7.61
CA ALA A 185 11.88 17.71 -6.58
C ALA A 185 10.35 17.73 -6.47
N LYS A 186 9.64 17.77 -7.61
CA LYS A 186 8.17 17.71 -7.64
C LYS A 186 7.65 16.42 -7.01
N ILE A 187 8.22 15.26 -7.36
CA ILE A 187 7.75 13.98 -6.81
C ILE A 187 8.00 13.90 -5.30
N ILE A 188 9.19 14.28 -4.83
CA ILE A 188 9.54 14.31 -3.39
C ILE A 188 8.53 15.15 -2.59
N ILE A 189 8.21 16.35 -3.08
CA ILE A 189 7.30 17.29 -2.41
C ILE A 189 5.85 16.79 -2.46
N MET A 190 5.37 16.39 -3.64
CA MET A 190 3.97 16.00 -3.85
C MET A 190 3.63 14.68 -3.15
N GLU A 191 4.51 13.69 -3.26
CA GLU A 191 4.31 12.36 -2.67
C GLU A 191 4.76 12.30 -1.20
N LYS A 192 5.37 13.37 -0.67
CA LYS A 192 5.91 13.47 0.70
C LYS A 192 6.88 12.33 1.03
N VAL A 193 7.82 12.09 0.12
CA VAL A 193 8.81 11.00 0.22
C VAL A 193 10.23 11.54 0.16
N SER A 194 11.16 10.92 0.89
CA SER A 194 12.56 11.37 0.99
C SER A 194 13.52 10.69 0.01
N GLY A 195 13.00 9.78 -0.83
CA GLY A 195 13.81 9.07 -1.81
C GLY A 195 12.96 8.26 -2.79
N ILE A 196 13.48 8.10 -4.00
CA ILE A 196 12.78 7.53 -5.15
C ILE A 196 13.66 6.44 -5.79
N PRO A 197 13.09 5.27 -6.14
CA PRO A 197 13.81 4.26 -6.90
C PRO A 197 14.10 4.73 -8.32
N VAL A 198 15.30 4.44 -8.83
CA VAL A 198 15.70 4.69 -10.22
C VAL A 198 15.71 3.38 -10.99
N VAL A 199 15.09 3.36 -12.16
CA VAL A 199 14.97 2.18 -13.03
C VAL A 199 15.31 2.49 -14.48
N ASP A 200 15.71 1.47 -15.24
CA ASP A 200 15.89 1.58 -16.68
C ASP A 200 14.54 1.48 -17.45
N LYS A 201 14.61 1.55 -18.79
CA LYS A 201 13.43 1.41 -19.67
C LYS A 201 12.70 0.06 -19.54
N ASN A 202 13.37 -0.97 -19.02
CA ASN A 202 12.85 -2.31 -18.83
C ASN A 202 12.42 -2.56 -17.37
N ASN A 203 12.36 -1.53 -16.51
CA ASN A 203 12.08 -1.65 -15.07
C ASN A 203 13.15 -2.43 -14.28
N ASN A 204 14.38 -2.53 -14.79
CA ASN A 204 15.50 -3.01 -13.99
C ASN A 204 15.89 -1.96 -12.97
N PHE A 205 16.07 -2.37 -11.72
CA PHE A 205 16.48 -1.49 -10.62
C PHE A 205 17.93 -1.06 -10.79
N LEU A 206 18.18 0.25 -10.74
CA LEU A 206 19.51 0.83 -10.94
C LEU A 206 20.07 1.43 -9.65
N GLY A 207 19.22 1.97 -8.78
CA GLY A 207 19.64 2.63 -7.55
C GLY A 207 18.55 3.52 -6.94
N GLU A 208 18.96 4.51 -6.15
CA GLU A 208 18.05 5.49 -5.55
C GLU A 208 18.52 6.93 -5.78
N ILE A 209 17.56 7.86 -5.85
CA ILE A 209 17.83 9.28 -5.72
C ILE A 209 17.05 9.85 -4.54
N THR A 210 17.69 10.70 -3.74
CA THR A 210 17.13 11.23 -2.49
C THR A 210 17.30 12.73 -2.41
N GLU A 211 16.67 13.35 -1.42
CA GLU A 211 16.85 14.78 -1.11
C GLU A 211 18.33 15.15 -0.94
N ARG A 212 19.18 14.20 -0.50
CA ARG A 212 20.62 14.41 -0.36
C ARG A 212 21.29 14.77 -1.67
N GLU A 213 20.99 14.06 -2.76
CA GLU A 213 21.59 14.32 -4.08
C GLU A 213 21.15 15.69 -4.62
N LEU A 214 19.87 16.05 -4.42
CA LEU A 214 19.33 17.35 -4.83
C LEU A 214 20.00 18.51 -4.08
N ILE A 215 20.10 18.39 -2.75
CA ILE A 215 20.76 19.39 -1.92
C ILE A 215 22.25 19.46 -2.28
N SER A 216 22.92 18.32 -2.42
CA SER A 216 24.34 18.27 -2.77
C SER A 216 24.64 18.90 -4.13
N PHE A 217 23.72 18.84 -5.10
CA PHE A 217 23.88 19.50 -6.39
C PHE A 217 23.82 21.03 -6.30
N GLY A 218 22.99 21.55 -5.40
CA GLY A 218 22.90 22.99 -5.13
C GLY A 218 24.02 23.55 -4.27
N MET A 219 24.72 22.70 -3.52
CA MET A 219 25.80 23.14 -2.65
C MET A 219 27.11 23.39 -3.42
N PRO A 220 27.87 24.45 -3.09
CA PRO A 220 29.19 24.63 -3.66
C PRO A 220 30.13 23.45 -3.35
N LYS A 221 30.91 23.00 -4.33
CA LYS A 221 31.71 21.75 -4.26
C LYS A 221 32.65 21.68 -3.04
N TYR A 222 33.14 22.81 -2.55
CA TYR A 222 34.06 22.91 -1.41
C TYR A 222 33.39 22.69 -0.05
N THR A 223 32.06 22.78 0.05
CA THR A 223 31.33 22.64 1.32
C THR A 223 31.36 21.23 1.90
N THR A 224 31.61 20.22 1.07
CA THR A 224 31.74 18.81 1.50
C THR A 224 33.06 18.50 2.22
N ILE A 225 34.03 19.43 2.18
CA ILE A 225 35.38 19.26 2.73
C ILE A 225 35.56 20.06 4.03
N LEU A 226 34.69 21.04 4.29
CA LEU A 226 34.83 21.99 5.39
C LEU A 226 34.07 21.51 6.63
N ASN A 227 34.75 21.54 7.79
CA ASN A 227 34.13 21.28 9.10
C ASN A 227 33.52 22.54 9.74
N ASP A 228 33.83 23.73 9.21
CA ASP A 228 33.33 25.02 9.71
C ASP A 228 32.94 25.94 8.52
N LEU A 229 31.69 26.41 8.55
CA LEU A 229 31.10 27.28 7.53
C LEU A 229 31.31 28.78 7.81
N ASN A 230 31.87 29.14 8.98
CA ASN A 230 32.10 30.53 9.40
C ASN A 230 33.03 31.33 8.46
N PHE A 231 33.73 30.65 7.54
CA PHE A 231 34.61 31.25 6.55
C PHE A 231 33.95 31.49 5.19
N MET A 232 32.67 31.14 5.01
CA MET A 232 31.98 31.37 3.75
C MET A 232 31.54 32.83 3.61
N THR A 233 32.30 33.59 2.83
CA THR A 233 31.91 34.95 2.39
C THR A 233 31.51 34.99 0.90
N VAL A 234 31.53 33.85 0.19
CA VAL A 234 31.35 33.80 -1.27
C VAL A 234 30.51 32.59 -1.70
N GLY A 235 29.53 32.86 -2.57
CA GLY A 235 28.70 31.89 -3.29
C GLY A 235 27.28 31.80 -2.74
N GLU A 236 26.28 32.10 -3.57
CA GLU A 236 24.86 31.86 -3.27
C GLU A 236 24.58 30.35 -3.38
N PRO A 237 24.19 29.67 -2.27
CA PRO A 237 23.77 28.27 -2.35
C PRO A 237 22.64 28.12 -3.36
N PHE A 238 22.60 26.98 -4.06
CA PHE A 238 21.58 26.60 -5.04
C PHE A 238 21.56 27.41 -6.35
N GLU A 239 22.44 28.39 -6.59
CA GLU A 239 22.46 29.12 -7.87
C GLU A 239 22.59 28.17 -9.07
N ASN A 240 23.55 27.23 -9.02
CA ASN A 240 23.73 26.21 -10.06
C ASN A 240 22.53 25.27 -10.18
N TYR A 241 21.84 24.99 -9.07
CA TYR A 241 20.62 24.18 -9.08
C TYR A 241 19.53 24.90 -9.88
N LEU A 242 19.24 26.16 -9.53
CA LEU A 242 18.15 26.95 -10.13
C LEU A 242 18.35 27.17 -11.63
N ILE A 243 19.59 27.35 -12.09
CA ILE A 243 19.89 27.53 -13.51
C ILE A 243 19.65 26.23 -14.30
N ASN A 244 19.92 25.08 -13.70
CA ASN A 244 20.00 23.81 -14.43
C ASN A 244 18.92 22.79 -14.06
N GLU A 245 17.97 23.12 -13.19
CA GLU A 245 16.99 22.17 -12.65
C GLU A 245 16.15 21.47 -13.73
N LYS A 246 15.92 22.17 -14.86
CA LYS A 246 15.09 21.69 -15.99
C LYS A 246 15.87 20.92 -17.05
N THR A 247 17.19 21.01 -17.04
CA THR A 247 18.07 20.48 -18.10
C THR A 247 18.97 19.37 -17.59
N THR A 248 19.37 19.41 -16.33
CA THR A 248 20.22 18.39 -15.71
C THR A 248 19.39 17.13 -15.44
N THR A 249 19.82 16.03 -16.05
CA THR A 249 19.27 14.69 -15.79
C THR A 249 19.92 14.06 -14.55
N ILE A 250 19.28 13.04 -13.99
CA ILE A 250 19.75 12.41 -12.77
C ILE A 250 20.78 11.30 -12.99
N GLU A 251 21.10 10.95 -14.25
CA GLU A 251 21.96 9.82 -14.65
C GLU A 251 23.29 9.73 -13.88
N GLU A 252 23.93 10.87 -13.64
CA GLU A 252 25.19 10.95 -12.89
C GLU A 252 25.00 11.27 -11.40
N LEU A 253 23.77 11.53 -10.96
CA LEU A 253 23.45 12.01 -9.62
C LEU A 253 22.95 10.91 -8.70
N TYR A 254 22.16 9.96 -9.21
CA TYR A 254 21.57 8.92 -8.37
C TYR A 254 22.63 7.93 -7.85
N ARG A 255 22.36 7.34 -6.70
CA ARG A 255 23.29 6.46 -6.00
C ARG A 255 23.03 5.00 -6.36
N ARG A 256 24.09 4.32 -6.78
CA ARG A 256 24.10 2.88 -7.11
C ARG A 256 24.59 2.02 -5.93
N GLU A 257 25.53 2.54 -5.15
CA GLU A 257 26.16 1.82 -4.04
C GLU A 257 25.49 2.09 -2.70
N GLY A 258 25.55 1.12 -1.79
CA GLY A 258 24.98 1.23 -0.44
C GLY A 258 23.45 1.21 -0.40
N VAL A 259 22.79 0.96 -1.53
CA VAL A 259 21.34 0.82 -1.64
C VAL A 259 20.93 -0.56 -1.14
N VAL A 260 20.02 -0.59 -0.16
CA VAL A 260 19.56 -1.84 0.45
C VAL A 260 18.36 -2.38 -0.31
N THR A 261 18.46 -3.63 -0.76
CA THR A 261 17.40 -4.35 -1.46
C THR A 261 17.11 -5.68 -0.77
N VAL A 262 15.90 -6.20 -0.98
CA VAL A 262 15.50 -7.55 -0.57
C VAL A 262 14.67 -8.22 -1.67
N ASP A 263 14.64 -9.55 -1.65
CA ASP A 263 13.68 -10.32 -2.43
C ASP A 263 12.25 -10.16 -1.85
N ARG A 264 11.23 -10.34 -2.68
CA ARG A 264 9.82 -10.23 -2.27
C ARG A 264 9.40 -11.23 -1.18
N GLU A 265 10.08 -12.37 -1.08
CA GLU A 265 9.83 -13.40 -0.07
C GLU A 265 10.54 -13.11 1.26
N ALA A 266 11.41 -12.09 1.32
CA ALA A 266 12.15 -11.75 2.52
C ALA A 266 11.22 -11.52 3.71
N SER A 267 11.59 -12.09 4.87
CA SER A 267 10.72 -12.08 6.04
C SER A 267 10.63 -10.70 6.70
N LEU A 268 9.53 -10.43 7.42
CA LEU A 268 9.43 -9.23 8.27
C LEU A 268 10.62 -9.08 9.23
N MET A 269 11.17 -10.20 9.73
CA MET A 269 12.31 -10.17 10.65
C MET A 269 13.58 -9.67 9.95
N GLU A 270 13.82 -10.14 8.73
CA GLU A 270 14.94 -9.69 7.89
C GLU A 270 14.80 -8.22 7.51
N VAL A 271 13.62 -7.80 7.04
CA VAL A 271 13.32 -6.40 6.72
C VAL A 271 13.55 -5.51 7.96
N SER A 272 13.07 -5.93 9.14
CA SER A 272 13.26 -5.20 10.39
C SER A 272 14.73 -5.12 10.80
N TYR A 273 15.47 -6.23 10.68
CA TYR A 273 16.92 -6.27 10.96
C TYR A 273 17.69 -5.30 10.06
N LEU A 274 17.38 -5.25 8.78
CA LEU A 274 18.02 -4.32 7.84
C LEU A 274 17.75 -2.85 8.23
N PHE A 275 16.53 -2.50 8.61
CA PHE A 275 16.24 -1.15 9.09
C PHE A 275 17.01 -0.76 10.35
N MET A 276 17.15 -1.69 11.31
CA MET A 276 17.83 -1.45 12.58
C MET A 276 19.35 -1.37 12.41
N ASN A 277 19.94 -2.30 11.65
CA ASN A 277 21.39 -2.48 11.59
C ASN A 277 22.06 -1.69 10.47
N ARG A 278 21.36 -1.37 9.39
CA ARG A 278 21.91 -0.57 8.28
C ARG A 278 21.59 0.92 8.39
N GLY A 279 20.74 1.32 9.34
CA GLY A 279 20.35 2.72 9.54
C GLY A 279 19.55 3.31 8.37
N VAL A 280 19.13 2.50 7.41
CA VAL A 280 18.37 2.96 6.22
C VAL A 280 16.93 3.29 6.59
N THR A 281 16.33 4.24 5.87
CA THR A 281 14.92 4.65 6.06
C THR A 281 13.97 3.97 5.08
N ARG A 282 14.52 3.35 4.04
CA ARG A 282 13.81 2.62 2.99
C ARG A 282 14.59 1.39 2.54
N ILE A 283 13.86 0.38 2.07
CA ILE A 283 14.38 -0.85 1.47
C ILE A 283 13.62 -1.08 0.18
N TYR A 284 14.33 -1.40 -0.90
CA TYR A 284 13.71 -1.69 -2.20
C TYR A 284 13.48 -3.18 -2.38
N VAL A 285 12.31 -3.56 -2.86
CA VAL A 285 11.97 -4.95 -3.19
C VAL A 285 12.31 -5.18 -4.66
N VAL A 286 13.23 -6.12 -4.91
CA VAL A 286 13.76 -6.40 -6.24
C VAL A 286 13.75 -7.91 -6.47
N GLU A 287 13.19 -8.36 -7.58
CA GLU A 287 13.15 -9.77 -7.97
C GLU A 287 13.73 -9.92 -9.38
N SER A 288 14.74 -10.78 -9.55
CA SER A 288 15.42 -10.97 -10.86
C SER A 288 15.87 -9.65 -11.51
N GLY A 289 16.34 -8.70 -10.69
CA GLY A 289 16.78 -7.36 -11.13
C GLY A 289 15.65 -6.37 -11.40
N LYS A 290 14.37 -6.77 -11.34
CA LYS A 290 13.22 -5.89 -11.55
C LYS A 290 12.78 -5.22 -10.27
N TYR A 291 12.51 -3.92 -10.34
CA TYR A 291 11.91 -3.19 -9.23
C TYR A 291 10.44 -3.60 -9.03
N LEU A 292 10.08 -4.01 -7.81
CA LEU A 292 8.72 -4.41 -7.45
C LEU A 292 8.02 -3.42 -6.52
N GLY A 293 8.75 -2.77 -5.63
CA GLY A 293 8.17 -1.88 -4.63
C GLY A 293 9.18 -1.37 -3.62
N ILE A 294 8.70 -0.52 -2.72
CA ILE A 294 9.51 0.10 -1.66
C ILE A 294 8.86 -0.18 -0.30
N ILE A 295 9.68 -0.47 0.71
CA ILE A 295 9.26 -0.58 2.11
C ILE A 295 9.89 0.58 2.86
N LEU A 296 9.08 1.39 3.52
CA LEU A 296 9.51 2.45 4.44
C LEU A 296 9.43 1.96 5.89
N ARG A 297 10.18 2.57 6.80
CA ARG A 297 10.02 2.31 8.25
C ARG A 297 8.58 2.56 8.73
N SER A 298 7.94 3.59 8.17
CA SER A 298 6.54 3.92 8.44
C SER A 298 5.58 2.82 7.97
N ASP A 299 5.94 1.99 6.99
CA ASP A 299 5.12 0.84 6.59
C ASP A 299 5.09 -0.22 7.69
N ILE A 300 6.20 -0.46 8.39
CA ILE A 300 6.22 -1.35 9.54
C ILE A 300 5.32 -0.80 10.64
N ILE A 301 5.45 0.48 10.97
CA ILE A 301 4.63 1.12 12.01
C ILE A 301 3.15 1.04 11.64
N ARG A 302 2.78 1.50 10.44
CA ARG A 302 1.39 1.55 9.99
C ARG A 302 0.76 0.18 9.78
N LYS A 303 1.46 -0.76 9.13
CA LYS A 303 0.90 -2.07 8.75
C LYS A 303 1.02 -3.12 9.86
N ILE A 304 2.03 -3.02 10.73
CA ILE A 304 2.27 -3.99 11.82
C ILE A 304 1.85 -3.43 13.17
N LEU A 305 2.31 -2.23 13.53
CA LEU A 305 2.10 -1.64 14.86
C LEU A 305 0.80 -0.83 15.00
N HIS A 306 0.23 -0.34 13.90
CA HIS A 306 -1.04 0.41 13.84
C HIS A 306 -1.06 1.65 14.73
N ILE A 307 0.00 2.46 14.64
CA ILE A 307 0.11 3.80 15.23
C ILE A 307 0.04 4.84 14.11
#